data_AF-A0A7S0ZQ62-F1
#
_entry.id   AF-A0A7S0ZQ62-F1
#
_cell.length_a   1.000
_cell.length_b   1.000
_cell.length_c   1.000
_cell.angle_alpha   90.00
_cell.angle_beta   90.00
_cell.angle_gamma   90.00
#
_symmetry.space_group_name_H-M   'P 1'
#
loop_
_entity.id
_entity.type
_entity.pdbx_description
1 polymer ?
#
loop_
_entity_poly.entity_id
_entity_poly.type
_entity_poly.pdbx_seq_one_letter_code
_entity_poly.pdbx_strand_id
1 'polypeptide(L)'
;QVQERNTVDTFLLQFLYMALITGGLGGLGILTARELSQKGCGLVVTTSRSGRMADTRPEVTVILDQMQQNAIHVKARCDVSDGAALADLMSFIQKPVESVQSAGEVPEEFIVKLRSALNAGNKIGKAEESQLLAAKNEASDSVSMLKHKMREGYNQEDHFRLLQLQDTEEQLSTLIAELKSRGAMT
;
A
#
# COMPACT_ATOMS: atom_id res chain seq x y z
N GLN A 1 -32.35 -15.12 21.59
CA GLN A 1 -32.30 -14.13 20.49
C GLN A 1 -31.54 -12.84 20.87
N VAL A 2 -30.68 -12.84 21.90
CA VAL A 2 -29.89 -11.65 22.32
C VAL A 2 -28.48 -11.62 21.71
N GLN A 3 -28.02 -12.73 21.12
CA GLN A 3 -26.65 -12.88 20.61
C GLN A 3 -26.42 -12.35 19.18
N GLU A 4 -27.49 -12.19 18.38
CA GLU A 4 -27.36 -11.72 16.99
C GLU A 4 -27.28 -10.18 16.88
N ARG A 5 -27.92 -9.41 17.77
CA ARG A 5 -27.90 -7.93 17.70
C ARG A 5 -26.50 -7.33 17.91
N ASN A 6 -25.70 -7.88 18.81
CA ASN A 6 -24.36 -7.34 19.12
C ASN A 6 -23.34 -7.50 17.98
N THR A 7 -23.51 -8.53 17.15
CA THR A 7 -22.55 -8.83 16.08
C THR A 7 -22.68 -7.86 14.91
N VAL A 8 -23.92 -7.44 14.60
CA VAL A 8 -24.21 -6.49 13.51
C VAL A 8 -23.73 -5.08 13.88
N ASP A 9 -23.92 -4.66 15.13
CA ASP A 9 -23.41 -3.36 15.62
C ASP A 9 -21.88 -3.33 15.63
N THR A 10 -21.21 -4.42 16.04
CA THR A 10 -19.74 -4.50 16.05
C THR A 10 -19.15 -4.46 14.64
N PHE A 11 -19.79 -5.14 13.67
CA PHE A 11 -19.34 -5.14 12.27
C PHE A 11 -19.53 -3.78 11.59
N LEU A 12 -20.62 -3.07 11.87
CA LEU A 12 -20.86 -1.72 11.35
C LEU A 12 -19.98 -0.67 12.04
N LEU A 13 -19.71 -0.81 13.35
CA LEU A 13 -18.78 0.04 14.09
C LEU A 13 -17.35 -0.07 13.57
N GLN A 14 -16.96 -1.23 13.03
CA GLN A 14 -15.63 -1.44 12.49
C GLN A 14 -15.30 -0.42 11.39
N PHE A 15 -16.26 -0.02 10.57
CA PHE A 15 -16.04 0.97 9.51
C PHE A 15 -16.34 2.42 9.92
N LEU A 16 -16.75 2.67 11.16
CA LEU A 16 -16.98 4.03 11.67
C LEU A 16 -15.70 4.74 12.14
N TYR A 17 -14.64 3.98 12.42
CA TYR A 17 -13.39 4.52 12.95
C TYR A 17 -12.22 4.32 11.98
N MET A 18 -11.58 5.44 11.62
CA MET A 18 -10.35 5.48 10.83
C MET A 18 -9.17 5.92 11.70
N ALA A 19 -8.02 5.29 11.49
CA ALA A 19 -6.76 5.66 12.13
C ALA A 19 -5.74 6.13 11.09
N LEU A 20 -5.29 7.38 11.21
CA LEU A 20 -4.15 7.90 10.46
C LEU A 20 -2.89 7.85 11.34
N ILE A 21 -1.91 7.06 10.92
CA ILE A 21 -0.68 6.81 11.67
C ILE A 21 0.50 7.39 10.91
N THR A 22 1.09 8.44 11.47
CA THR A 22 2.27 9.07 10.88
C THR A 22 3.54 8.29 11.21
N GLY A 23 4.40 8.05 10.22
CA GLY A 23 5.50 7.11 10.36
C GLY A 23 5.03 5.65 10.58
N GLY A 24 3.81 5.33 10.13
CA GLY A 24 3.15 4.04 10.37
C GLY A 24 3.87 2.84 9.75
N LEU A 25 4.82 3.06 8.85
CA LEU A 25 5.64 2.02 8.21
C LEU A 25 6.95 1.70 8.95
N GLY A 26 7.19 2.32 10.12
CA GLY A 26 8.27 1.94 11.04
C GLY A 26 7.85 0.83 12.01
N GLY A 27 8.82 0.29 12.78
CA GLY A 27 8.58 -0.85 13.67
C GLY A 27 7.49 -0.64 14.74
N LEU A 28 7.41 0.55 15.34
CA LEU A 28 6.32 0.86 16.29
C LEU A 28 5.02 1.23 15.58
N GLY A 29 5.11 1.91 14.44
CA GLY A 29 3.97 2.32 13.64
C GLY A 29 3.15 1.11 13.17
N ILE A 30 3.83 0.05 12.71
CA ILE A 30 3.17 -1.14 12.19
C ILE A 30 2.50 -1.97 13.28
N LEU A 31 3.10 -2.04 14.47
CA LEU A 31 2.50 -2.67 15.64
C LEU A 31 1.27 -1.89 16.12
N THR A 32 1.34 -0.56 16.09
CA THR A 32 0.21 0.32 16.42
C THR A 32 -0.94 0.13 15.42
N ALA A 33 -0.63 0.06 14.13
CA ALA A 33 -1.57 -0.18 13.06
C ALA A 33 -2.32 -1.51 13.24
N ARG A 34 -1.58 -2.58 13.52
CA ARG A 34 -2.15 -3.89 13.86
C ARG A 34 -3.06 -3.84 15.07
N GLU A 35 -2.62 -3.24 16.17
CA GLU A 35 -3.41 -3.14 17.40
C GLU A 35 -4.72 -2.38 17.18
N LEU A 36 -4.68 -1.29 16.41
CA LEU A 36 -5.89 -0.51 16.08
C LEU A 36 -6.83 -1.31 15.18
N SER A 37 -6.32 -2.06 14.20
CA SER A 37 -7.15 -2.93 13.37
C SER A 37 -7.88 -3.99 14.20
N GLN A 38 -7.21 -4.60 15.18
CA GLN A 38 -7.80 -5.60 16.08
C GLN A 38 -8.84 -5.01 17.02
N LYS A 39 -8.76 -3.71 17.31
CA LYS A 39 -9.74 -2.97 18.13
C LYS A 39 -10.95 -2.48 17.34
N GLY A 40 -11.10 -2.89 16.08
CA GLY A 40 -12.23 -2.52 15.24
C GLY A 40 -12.02 -1.21 14.47
N CYS A 41 -10.78 -0.81 14.21
CA CYS A 41 -10.51 0.23 13.22
C CYS A 41 -10.49 -0.40 11.82
N GLY A 42 -11.56 -0.22 11.06
CA GLY A 42 -11.77 -0.86 9.75
C GLY A 42 -11.06 -0.16 8.59
N LEU A 43 -10.55 1.06 8.81
CA LEU A 43 -9.67 1.75 7.88
C LEU A 43 -8.41 2.26 8.60
N VAL A 44 -7.27 1.66 8.28
CA VAL A 44 -5.97 2.05 8.82
C VAL A 44 -5.17 2.70 7.71
N VAL A 45 -4.80 3.97 7.89
CA VAL A 45 -3.98 4.73 6.95
C VAL A 45 -2.61 4.97 7.57
N THR A 46 -1.56 4.43 6.99
CA THR A 46 -0.18 4.66 7.44
C THR A 46 0.54 5.60 6.50
N THR A 47 1.17 6.65 7.03
CA THR A 47 2.00 7.55 6.22
C THR A 47 3.49 7.30 6.44
N SER A 48 4.27 7.50 5.40
CA SER A 48 5.72 7.69 5.52
C SER A 48 6.25 8.56 4.37
N ARG A 49 7.38 9.23 4.60
CA ARG A 49 8.03 10.04 3.55
C ARG A 49 8.50 9.20 2.36
N SER A 50 8.94 7.97 2.65
CA SER A 50 9.46 7.06 1.62
C SER A 50 8.37 6.24 0.95
N GLY A 51 7.16 6.14 1.52
CA GLY A 51 6.14 5.17 1.10
C GLY A 51 6.51 3.70 1.38
N ARG A 52 7.74 3.44 1.86
CA ARG A 52 8.33 2.11 1.95
C ARG A 52 8.22 1.55 3.37
N MET A 53 8.00 0.24 3.45
CA MET A 53 8.22 -0.51 4.68
C MET A 53 9.71 -0.46 5.02
N ALA A 54 10.03 -0.08 6.26
CA ALA A 54 11.42 -0.02 6.72
C ALA A 54 12.00 -1.42 6.97
N ASP A 55 11.14 -2.43 7.16
CA ASP A 55 11.51 -3.78 7.55
C ASP A 55 10.75 -4.80 6.70
N THR A 56 11.49 -5.68 6.01
CA THR A 56 10.93 -6.72 5.12
C THR A 56 11.07 -8.12 5.71
N ARG A 57 11.25 -8.21 7.03
CA ARG A 57 11.33 -9.51 7.70
C ARG A 57 9.97 -10.24 7.68
N PRO A 58 9.96 -11.60 7.63
CA PRO A 58 8.73 -12.38 7.55
C PRO A 58 7.70 -12.08 8.65
N GLU A 59 8.16 -11.70 9.84
CA GLU A 59 7.31 -11.32 10.96
C GLU A 59 6.45 -10.09 10.65
N VAL A 60 6.97 -9.15 9.83
CA VAL A 60 6.23 -7.96 9.38
C VAL A 60 5.13 -8.37 8.40
N THR A 61 5.39 -9.34 7.52
CA THR A 61 4.35 -9.88 6.63
C THR A 61 3.20 -10.48 7.43
N VAL A 62 3.49 -11.27 8.47
CA VAL A 62 2.45 -11.82 9.35
C VAL A 62 1.64 -10.72 10.04
N ILE A 63 2.29 -9.63 10.46
CA ILE A 63 1.61 -8.47 11.04
C ILE A 63 0.69 -7.80 10.02
N LEU A 64 1.15 -7.62 8.78
CA LEU A 64 0.37 -7.04 7.69
C LEU A 64 -0.85 -7.91 7.36
N ASP A 65 -0.67 -9.22 7.24
CA ASP A 65 -1.76 -10.17 6.97
C ASP A 65 -2.83 -10.09 8.06
N GLN A 66 -2.41 -10.07 9.33
CA GLN A 66 -3.32 -9.95 10.47
C GLN A 66 -4.06 -8.62 10.49
N MET A 67 -3.40 -7.54 10.08
CA MET A 67 -4.04 -6.23 9.97
C MET A 67 -5.07 -6.22 8.84
N GLN A 68 -4.70 -6.73 7.66
CA GLN A 68 -5.56 -6.77 6.48
C GLN A 68 -6.79 -7.67 6.64
N GLN A 69 -6.72 -8.68 7.52
CA GLN A 69 -7.89 -9.48 7.91
C GLN A 69 -8.94 -8.68 8.69
N ASN A 70 -8.52 -7.60 9.38
CA ASN A 70 -9.38 -6.82 10.27
C ASN A 70 -9.67 -5.40 9.74
N ALA A 71 -8.88 -4.90 8.80
CA ALA A 71 -8.96 -3.52 8.34
C ALA A 71 -8.49 -3.39 6.90
N ILE A 72 -9.05 -2.41 6.21
CA ILE A 72 -8.50 -1.94 4.96
C ILE A 72 -7.27 -1.09 5.29
N HIS A 73 -6.11 -1.49 4.79
CA HIS A 73 -4.85 -0.80 5.02
C HIS A 73 -4.46 0.04 3.81
N VAL A 74 -4.35 1.35 4.02
CA VAL A 74 -3.89 2.31 3.01
C VAL A 74 -2.49 2.78 3.39
N LYS A 75 -1.52 2.52 2.52
CA LYS A 75 -0.19 3.10 2.63
C LYS A 75 -0.17 4.40 1.83
N ALA A 76 0.26 5.47 2.47
CA ALA A 76 0.36 6.76 1.84
C ALA A 76 1.80 7.24 1.91
N ARG A 77 2.45 7.35 0.74
CA ARG A 77 3.61 8.25 0.62
C ARG A 77 3.13 9.68 0.84
N CYS A 78 3.44 10.24 1.99
CA CYS A 78 3.02 11.58 2.39
C CYS A 78 4.04 12.14 3.38
N ASP A 79 4.60 13.30 3.07
CA ASP A 79 5.29 14.10 4.08
C ASP A 79 4.24 14.91 4.85
N VAL A 80 4.05 14.62 6.13
CA VAL A 80 3.03 15.29 6.96
C VAL A 80 3.37 16.75 7.26
N SER A 81 4.61 17.18 6.96
CA SER A 81 4.99 18.59 7.01
C SER A 81 4.57 19.36 5.75
N ASP A 82 4.21 18.67 4.66
CA ASP A 82 3.63 19.25 3.45
C ASP A 82 2.09 19.29 3.56
N GLY A 83 1.56 20.48 3.80
CA GLY A 83 0.12 20.70 3.97
C GLY A 83 -0.71 20.38 2.72
N ALA A 84 -0.14 20.53 1.52
CA ALA A 84 -0.85 20.21 0.28
C ALA A 84 -0.95 18.69 0.10
N ALA A 85 0.16 17.97 0.32
CA ALA A 85 0.18 16.51 0.28
C ALA A 85 -0.78 15.90 1.32
N LEU A 86 -0.83 16.47 2.53
CA LEU A 86 -1.76 16.03 3.56
C LEU A 86 -3.23 16.31 3.18
N ALA A 87 -3.51 17.48 2.58
CA ALA A 87 -4.85 17.81 2.11
C ALA A 87 -5.32 16.84 1.02
N ASP A 88 -4.44 16.47 0.09
CA ASP A 88 -4.75 15.52 -0.98
C ASP A 88 -4.99 14.11 -0.42
N LEU A 89 -4.17 13.66 0.54
CA LEU A 89 -4.40 12.40 1.27
C LEU A 89 -5.76 12.41 1.97
N MET A 90 -6.07 13.48 2.70
CA MET A 90 -7.35 13.59 3.41
C MET A 90 -8.55 13.58 2.46
N SER A 91 -8.42 14.20 1.28
CA SER A 91 -9.45 14.19 0.23
C SER A 91 -9.67 12.78 -0.33
N PHE A 92 -8.58 12.02 -0.51
CA PHE A 92 -8.63 10.64 -0.98
C PHE A 92 -9.31 9.69 0.03
N ILE A 93 -8.92 9.72 1.31
CA ILE A 93 -9.42 8.76 2.32
C ILE A 93 -10.83 9.05 2.83
N GLN A 94 -11.40 10.23 2.56
CA GLN A 94 -12.78 10.56 2.92
C GLN A 94 -13.82 9.95 1.96
N LYS A 95 -13.38 9.34 0.85
CA LYS A 95 -14.27 8.66 -0.10
C LYS A 95 -14.63 7.25 0.38
N PRO A 96 -15.74 6.66 -0.13
CA PRO A 96 -16.07 5.27 0.13
C PRO A 96 -14.88 4.36 -0.18
N VAL A 97 -14.63 3.37 0.66
CA VAL A 97 -13.39 2.57 0.60
C VAL A 97 -13.26 1.76 -0.70
N GLU A 98 -14.38 1.49 -1.38
CA GLU A 98 -14.43 0.89 -2.72
C GLU A 98 -13.67 1.70 -3.77
N SER A 99 -13.55 3.02 -3.57
CA SER A 99 -12.75 3.91 -4.43
C SER A 99 -11.25 3.90 -4.09
N VAL A 100 -10.86 3.34 -2.96
CA VAL A 100 -9.47 3.32 -2.49
C VAL A 100 -8.69 2.13 -3.05
N GLN A 101 -9.38 1.07 -3.50
CA GLN A 101 -8.76 -0.12 -4.09
C GLN A 101 -8.65 0.04 -5.62
N SER A 102 -7.44 0.30 -6.12
CA SER A 102 -7.16 0.25 -7.57
C SER A 102 -6.62 -1.11 -8.00
N ALA A 103 -7.18 -1.64 -9.08
CA ALA A 103 -6.63 -2.76 -9.84
C ALA A 103 -5.17 -2.52 -10.25
N GLY A 104 -4.37 -3.59 -10.29
CA GLY A 104 -2.97 -3.54 -10.75
C GLY A 104 -1.92 -3.40 -9.65
N GLU A 105 -2.32 -3.41 -8.37
CA GLU A 105 -1.37 -3.44 -7.27
C GLU A 105 -0.63 -4.79 -7.23
N VAL A 106 0.70 -4.74 -7.28
CA VAL A 106 1.53 -5.87 -6.92
C VAL A 106 1.31 -6.14 -5.44
N PRO A 107 0.86 -7.35 -5.05
CA PRO A 107 0.67 -7.65 -3.64
C PRO A 107 1.98 -7.43 -2.88
N GLU A 108 1.92 -6.81 -1.71
CA GLU A 108 3.12 -6.46 -0.95
C GLU A 108 3.91 -7.73 -0.58
N GLU A 109 3.23 -8.85 -0.31
CA GLU A 109 3.86 -10.13 -0.06
C GLU A 109 4.72 -10.59 -1.25
N PHE A 110 4.32 -10.24 -2.48
CA PHE A 110 5.10 -10.54 -3.67
C PHE A 110 6.38 -9.70 -3.73
N ILE A 111 6.30 -8.40 -3.44
CA ILE A 111 7.48 -7.51 -3.36
C ILE A 111 8.44 -7.99 -2.26
N VAL A 112 7.91 -8.30 -1.08
CA VAL A 112 8.70 -8.81 0.06
C VAL A 112 9.36 -10.13 -0.30
N LYS A 113 8.64 -11.06 -0.94
CA LYS A 113 9.18 -12.33 -1.43
C LYS A 113 10.34 -12.12 -2.41
N LEU A 114 10.19 -11.23 -3.38
CA LEU A 114 11.24 -10.95 -4.37
C LEU A 114 12.46 -10.28 -3.72
N ARG A 115 12.25 -9.35 -2.79
CA ARG A 115 13.34 -8.74 -2.02
C ARG A 115 14.06 -9.76 -1.15
N SER A 116 13.34 -10.69 -0.53
CA SER A 116 13.96 -11.75 0.27
C SER A 116 14.80 -12.68 -0.60
N ALA A 117 14.31 -13.07 -1.77
CA ALA A 117 15.04 -13.87 -2.75
C ALA A 117 16.32 -13.15 -3.22
N LEU A 118 16.21 -11.86 -3.56
CA LEU A 118 17.35 -11.01 -3.94
C LEU A 118 18.41 -10.92 -2.83
N ASN A 119 17.99 -10.73 -1.58
CA ASN A 119 18.89 -10.65 -0.42
C ASN A 119 19.57 -11.98 -0.12
N ALA A 120 18.89 -13.10 -0.35
CA ALA A 120 19.44 -14.45 -0.24
C ALA A 120 20.32 -14.86 -1.44
N GLY A 121 20.35 -14.07 -2.52
CA GLY A 121 21.08 -14.39 -3.75
C GLY A 121 20.40 -15.47 -4.60
N ASN A 122 19.10 -15.70 -4.39
CA ASN A 122 18.32 -16.69 -5.12
C ASN A 122 17.83 -16.13 -6.46
N LYS A 123 17.71 -17.01 -7.46
CA LYS A 123 17.03 -16.69 -8.73
C LYS A 123 15.52 -16.68 -8.52
N ILE A 124 14.84 -15.82 -9.28
CA ILE A 124 13.39 -15.81 -9.35
C ILE A 124 12.91 -16.71 -10.50
N GLY A 125 11.71 -17.27 -10.36
CA GLY A 125 11.11 -18.11 -11.39
C GLY A 125 10.57 -17.29 -12.57
N LYS A 126 10.44 -17.91 -13.76
CA LYS A 126 9.89 -17.25 -14.96
C LYS A 126 8.48 -16.67 -14.76
N ALA A 127 7.65 -17.31 -13.93
CA ALA A 127 6.32 -16.82 -13.60
C ALA A 127 6.37 -15.51 -12.79
N GLU A 128 7.28 -15.45 -11.81
CA GLU A 128 7.50 -14.27 -10.97
C GLU A 128 8.07 -13.12 -11.81
N GLU A 129 9.02 -13.43 -12.70
CA GLU A 129 9.57 -12.48 -13.65
C GLU A 129 8.49 -11.87 -14.56
N SER A 130 7.63 -12.72 -15.14
CA SER A 130 6.53 -12.29 -15.98
C SER A 130 5.52 -11.43 -15.22
N GLN A 131 5.18 -11.80 -13.99
CA GLN A 131 4.26 -11.05 -13.14
C GLN A 131 4.83 -9.68 -12.75
N LEU A 132 6.12 -9.63 -12.41
CA LEU A 132 6.80 -8.38 -12.06
C LEU A 132 6.83 -7.40 -13.25
N LEU A 133 7.14 -7.89 -14.45
CA LEU A 133 7.16 -7.07 -15.67
C LEU A 133 5.77 -6.61 -16.08
N ALA A 134 4.76 -7.48 -15.99
CA ALA A 134 3.37 -7.13 -16.28
C ALA A 134 2.90 -5.98 -15.38
N ALA A 135 3.11 -6.10 -14.07
CA ALA A 135 2.69 -5.07 -13.13
C ALA A 135 3.46 -3.75 -13.30
N LYS A 136 4.76 -3.81 -13.65
CA LYS A 136 5.52 -2.60 -13.99
C LYS A 136 4.94 -1.87 -15.20
N ASN A 137 4.49 -2.61 -16.21
CA ASN A 137 3.90 -2.00 -17.41
C ASN A 137 2.51 -1.41 -17.10
N GLU A 138 1.68 -2.13 -16.35
CA GLU A 138 0.36 -1.66 -15.92
C GLU A 138 0.44 -0.39 -15.06
N ALA A 139 1.41 -0.32 -14.15
CA ALA A 139 1.69 0.88 -13.36
C ALA A 139 2.11 2.06 -14.25
N SER A 140 3.04 1.83 -15.19
CA SER A 140 3.50 2.85 -16.16
C SER A 140 2.38 3.39 -17.04
N ASP A 141 1.46 2.52 -17.49
CA ASP A 141 0.30 2.91 -18.29
C ASP A 141 -0.68 3.75 -17.48
N SER A 142 -0.95 3.33 -16.23
CA SER A 142 -1.83 4.06 -15.29
C SER A 142 -1.27 5.44 -14.93
N VAL A 143 0.05 5.54 -14.70
CA VAL A 143 0.75 6.82 -14.48
C VAL A 143 0.59 7.73 -15.69
N SER A 144 0.76 7.20 -16.90
CA SER A 144 0.64 7.97 -18.14
C SER A 144 -0.79 8.49 -18.35
N MET A 145 -1.79 7.64 -18.11
CA MET A 145 -3.20 8.00 -18.18
C MET A 145 -3.57 9.11 -17.17
N LEU A 146 -3.18 8.96 -15.91
CA LEU A 146 -3.48 9.97 -14.88
C LEU A 146 -2.74 11.29 -15.15
N LYS A 147 -1.49 11.25 -15.61
CA LYS A 147 -0.77 12.46 -16.04
C LYS A 147 -1.51 13.22 -17.14
N HIS A 148 -2.09 12.50 -18.11
CA HIS A 148 -2.90 13.12 -19.15
C HIS A 148 -4.15 13.80 -18.56
N LYS A 149 -4.92 13.05 -17.76
CA LYS A 149 -6.12 13.57 -17.07
C LYS A 149 -5.81 14.81 -16.22
N MET A 150 -4.67 14.82 -15.53
CA MET A 150 -4.24 15.94 -14.68
C MET A 150 -3.86 17.20 -15.46
N ARG A 151 -3.52 17.10 -16.74
CA ARG A 151 -3.33 18.26 -17.62
C ARG A 151 -4.66 18.92 -18.01
N GLU A 152 -5.74 18.15 -18.03
CA GLU A 152 -7.08 18.63 -18.38
C GLU A 152 -7.77 19.32 -17.19
N GLY A 153 -7.41 18.94 -15.96
CA GLY A 153 -7.85 19.63 -14.76
C GLY A 153 -7.27 19.03 -13.48
N TYR A 154 -6.89 19.87 -12.52
CA TYR A 154 -6.40 19.42 -11.22
C TYR A 154 -7.53 18.83 -10.38
N ASN A 155 -7.23 17.70 -9.74
CA ASN A 155 -8.10 16.98 -8.84
C ASN A 155 -7.22 16.32 -7.77
N GLN A 156 -7.53 16.56 -6.50
CA GLN A 156 -6.72 16.11 -5.37
C GLN A 156 -6.61 14.57 -5.27
N GLU A 157 -7.68 13.85 -5.63
CA GLU A 157 -7.71 12.39 -5.60
C GLU A 157 -6.82 11.82 -6.71
N ASP A 158 -6.97 12.32 -7.94
CA ASP A 158 -6.15 11.89 -9.06
C ASP A 158 -4.67 12.25 -8.83
N HIS A 159 -4.39 13.38 -8.19
CA HIS A 159 -3.05 13.79 -7.81
C HIS A 159 -2.45 12.83 -6.77
N PHE A 160 -3.19 12.51 -5.71
CA PHE A 160 -2.73 11.55 -4.70
C PHE A 160 -2.52 10.15 -5.28
N ARG A 161 -3.46 9.66 -6.10
CA ARG A 161 -3.32 8.37 -6.81
C ARG A 161 -2.10 8.36 -7.72
N LEU A 162 -1.86 9.44 -8.46
CA LEU A 162 -0.69 9.57 -9.31
C LEU A 162 0.60 9.46 -8.49
N LEU A 163 0.67 10.13 -7.34
CA LEU A 163 1.84 10.02 -6.44
C LEU A 163 2.06 8.59 -5.94
N GLN A 164 1.00 7.85 -5.57
CA GLN A 164 1.12 6.45 -5.16
C GLN A 164 1.60 5.56 -6.32
N LEU A 165 1.00 5.70 -7.50
CA LEU A 165 1.36 4.89 -8.67
C LEU A 165 2.78 5.16 -9.17
N GLN A 166 3.24 6.41 -9.13
CA GLN A 166 4.62 6.76 -9.46
C GLN A 166 5.61 6.14 -8.47
N ASP A 167 5.27 6.08 -7.18
CA ASP A 167 6.10 5.40 -6.18
C ASP A 167 6.17 3.90 -6.46
N THR A 168 5.03 3.25 -6.72
CA THR A 168 4.98 1.84 -7.11
C THR A 168 5.80 1.57 -8.37
N GLU A 169 5.65 2.39 -9.42
CA GLU A 169 6.42 2.27 -10.67
C GLU A 169 7.93 2.39 -10.41
N GLU A 170 8.37 3.34 -9.58
CA GLU A 170 9.77 3.53 -9.18
C GLU A 170 10.29 2.31 -8.40
N GLN A 171 9.49 1.79 -7.47
CA GLN A 171 9.84 0.61 -6.68
C GLN A 171 10.04 -0.63 -7.56
N LEU A 172 9.11 -0.90 -8.48
CA LEU A 172 9.19 -2.03 -9.41
C LEU A 172 10.40 -1.88 -10.34
N SER A 173 10.64 -0.68 -10.85
CA SER A 173 11.79 -0.40 -11.72
C SER A 173 13.12 -0.63 -10.99
N THR A 174 13.22 -0.19 -9.73
CA THR A 174 14.39 -0.40 -8.87
C THR A 174 14.61 -1.89 -8.63
N LEU A 175 13.56 -2.62 -8.25
CA LEU A 175 13.64 -4.06 -7.97
C LEU A 175 14.09 -4.85 -9.22
N ILE A 176 13.54 -4.53 -10.39
CA ILE A 176 13.96 -5.14 -11.67
C ILE A 176 15.45 -4.88 -11.94
N ALA A 177 15.91 -3.64 -11.75
CA ALA A 177 17.31 -3.28 -11.95
C ALA A 177 18.24 -4.05 -11.00
N GLU A 178 17.87 -4.16 -9.73
CA GLU A 178 18.62 -4.93 -8.73
C GLU A 178 18.68 -6.42 -9.08
N LEU A 179 17.54 -7.03 -9.42
CA LEU A 179 17.45 -8.44 -9.81
C LEU A 179 18.31 -8.76 -11.04
N LYS A 180 18.29 -7.89 -12.06
CA LYS A 180 19.16 -8.01 -13.25
C LYS A 180 20.63 -7.88 -12.89
N SER A 181 20.99 -6.88 -12.07
CA SER A 181 22.38 -6.63 -11.67
C SER A 181 23.01 -7.82 -10.93
N ARG A 182 22.19 -8.59 -10.19
CA ARG A 182 22.64 -9.78 -9.44
C ARG A 182 22.48 -11.10 -10.20
N GLY A 183 22.01 -11.07 -11.46
CA GLY A 183 21.74 -12.28 -12.24
C GLY A 183 20.63 -13.17 -11.68
N ALA A 184 19.76 -12.59 -10.85
CA ALA A 184 18.61 -13.26 -10.25
C ALA A 184 17.39 -13.31 -11.20
N MET A 185 17.37 -12.41 -12.19
CA MET A 185 16.40 -12.30 -13.28
C MET A 185 17.13 -12.42 -14.62
N THR A 186 16.46 -13.02 -15.60
CA THR A 186 17.03 -13.28 -16.94
C THR A 186 16.88 -12.10 -17.91
#